data_AF-A0AAW0FML6-F1
#
_entry.id   AF-A0AAW0FML6-F1
#
_cell.length_a   1.000
_cell.length_b   1.000
_cell.length_c   1.000
_cell.angle_alpha   90.00
_cell.angle_beta   90.00
_cell.angle_gamma   90.00
#
_symmetry.space_group_name_H-M   'P 1'
#
loop_
_entity.id
_entity.type
_entity.pdbx_description
1 polymer ?
#
loop_
_entity_poly.entity_id
_entity_poly.type
_entity_poly.pdbx_seq_one_letter_code
_entity_poly.pdbx_strand_id
1 'polypeptide(L)'
;MTHPPHFRCYRNGTETFQLTYIQDLVPEFPGRAVFEAEAKNCETGEVTTVAVKFTNKYGRRGHELLAQNSLAPALRFCERVDDVGMFVVVTDFAEGESDDIRLSDERQVELLRQGINILHAEGLVWGDLRWPNVLVDEVTGNITLIDLDWCGLPERPATLLTSIST
;
A
#
# COMPACT_ATOMS: atom_id res chain seq x y z
N MET A 1 -9.17 25.91 1.46
CA MET A 1 -8.09 25.36 2.33
C MET A 1 -8.78 24.62 3.47
N THR A 2 -8.72 23.27 3.45
CA THR A 2 -7.93 22.40 4.36
C THR A 2 -8.70 22.12 5.66
N HIS A 3 -9.04 20.88 5.99
CA HIS A 3 -8.15 19.95 6.72
C HIS A 3 -8.73 18.51 6.73
N PRO A 4 -7.95 17.46 7.05
CA PRO A 4 -6.55 17.44 7.54
C PRO A 4 -5.62 16.52 6.70
N PRO A 5 -4.29 16.47 6.93
CA PRO A 5 -3.82 15.66 8.06
C PRO A 5 -2.89 16.41 9.01
N HIS A 6 -3.22 16.34 10.30
CA HIS A 6 -2.31 16.68 11.40
C HIS A 6 -1.07 15.77 11.42
N PHE A 7 -1.14 14.62 10.75
CA PHE A 7 -0.04 13.69 10.61
C PHE A 7 1.06 14.31 9.75
N ARG A 8 2.09 14.85 10.38
CA ARG A 8 3.21 15.53 9.72
C ARG A 8 4.55 14.90 10.02
N CYS A 9 4.57 13.84 10.80
CA CYS A 9 5.79 13.12 11.09
C CYS A 9 5.51 11.64 11.35
N TYR A 10 6.50 10.82 11.04
CA TYR A 10 6.50 9.40 11.36
C TYR A 10 7.92 8.95 11.71
N ARG A 11 8.04 7.76 12.27
CA ARG A 11 9.34 7.10 12.46
C ARG A 11 9.42 5.87 11.58
N ASN A 12 10.60 5.64 10.99
CA ASN A 12 10.94 4.41 10.32
C ASN A 12 12.23 3.89 10.95
N GLY A 13 12.14 2.78 11.69
CA GLY A 13 13.23 2.34 12.57
C GLY A 13 13.57 3.39 13.62
N THR A 14 14.83 3.86 13.62
CA THR A 14 15.32 4.90 14.55
C THR A 14 15.24 6.31 13.99
N GLU A 15 14.93 6.46 12.71
CA GLU A 15 14.93 7.74 12.01
C GLU A 15 13.55 8.40 12.08
N THR A 16 13.54 9.74 12.12
CA THR A 16 12.32 10.53 12.15
C THR A 16 12.17 11.29 10.85
N PHE A 17 10.96 11.31 10.29
CA PHE A 17 10.68 12.00 9.04
C PHE A 17 9.60 13.05 9.24
N GLN A 18 9.78 14.21 8.63
CA GLN A 18 8.77 15.27 8.54
C GLN A 18 8.16 15.30 7.14
N LEU A 19 6.83 15.35 7.07
CA LEU A 19 6.05 15.35 5.84
C LEU A 19 5.65 16.76 5.40
N THR A 20 5.84 17.03 4.12
CA THR A 20 5.28 18.18 3.41
C THR A 20 4.40 17.67 2.27
N TYR A 21 3.09 17.83 2.41
CA TYR A 21 2.13 17.40 1.39
C TYR A 21 2.18 18.30 0.15
N ILE A 22 2.22 17.68 -1.03
CA ILE A 22 2.30 18.35 -2.33
C ILE A 22 0.93 18.42 -2.98
N GLN A 23 0.30 17.26 -3.23
CA GLN A 23 -0.98 17.17 -3.95
C GLN A 23 -1.81 15.95 -3.54
N ASP A 24 -3.11 16.01 -3.83
CA ASP A 24 -4.02 14.87 -3.81
C ASP A 24 -3.82 14.06 -5.09
N LEU A 25 -3.62 12.75 -4.96
CA LEU A 25 -3.35 11.87 -6.09
C LEU A 25 -4.62 11.36 -6.76
N VAL A 26 -5.78 11.46 -6.08
CA VAL A 26 -7.07 10.96 -6.58
C VAL A 26 -8.19 11.96 -6.27
N PRO A 27 -8.05 13.25 -6.65
CA PRO A 27 -8.98 14.31 -6.28
C PRO A 27 -10.41 14.08 -6.78
N GLU A 28 -10.59 13.29 -7.84
CA GLU A 28 -11.89 12.88 -8.38
C GLU A 28 -12.62 11.85 -7.50
N PHE A 29 -11.93 11.20 -6.57
CA PHE A 29 -12.48 10.22 -5.63
C PHE A 29 -12.39 10.75 -4.18
N PRO A 30 -13.29 11.66 -3.75
CA PRO A 30 -13.20 12.32 -2.43
C PRO A 30 -13.32 11.36 -1.22
N GLY A 31 -13.69 10.10 -1.45
CA GLY A 31 -13.65 9.04 -0.43
C GLY A 31 -12.28 8.37 -0.26
N ARG A 32 -11.30 8.69 -1.11
CA ARG A 32 -9.93 8.17 -1.06
C ARG A 32 -8.99 9.29 -0.64
N ALA A 33 -8.36 9.13 0.51
CA ALA A 33 -7.41 10.09 1.04
C ALA A 33 -5.98 9.57 0.76
N VAL A 34 -5.48 9.84 -0.46
CA VAL A 34 -4.14 9.44 -0.90
C VAL A 34 -3.42 10.66 -1.45
N PHE A 35 -2.25 10.96 -0.91
CA PHE A 35 -1.52 12.19 -1.20
C PHE A 35 -0.07 11.91 -1.56
N GLU A 36 0.48 12.72 -2.45
CA GLU A 36 1.92 12.83 -2.65
C GLU A 36 2.50 13.79 -1.60
N ALA A 37 3.64 13.44 -1.02
CA ALA A 37 4.35 14.26 -0.07
C ALA A 37 5.87 14.11 -0.19
N GLU A 38 6.60 15.12 0.26
CA GLU A 38 8.03 15.02 0.57
C GLU A 38 8.20 14.54 2.02
N ALA A 39 8.98 13.49 2.22
CA ALA A 39 9.44 13.04 3.53
C ALA A 39 10.90 13.47 3.74
N LYS A 40 11.12 14.44 4.61
CA LYS A 40 12.45 14.90 5.02
C LYS A 40 12.93 14.14 6.24
N ASN A 41 14.04 13.41 6.13
CA ASN A 41 14.75 12.82 7.26
C ASN A 41 15.25 13.94 8.18
N CYS A 42 14.86 13.91 9.46
CA CYS A 42 15.18 14.95 10.44
C CYS A 42 16.65 14.94 10.83
N GLU A 43 17.31 13.79 10.74
CA GLU A 43 18.70 13.59 11.13
C GLU A 43 19.68 13.92 9.98
N THR A 44 19.39 13.47 8.76
CA THR A 44 20.28 13.65 7.59
C THR A 44 19.91 14.86 6.73
N GLY A 45 18.66 15.30 6.79
CA GLY A 45 18.10 16.33 5.91
C GLY A 45 17.74 15.85 4.50
N GLU A 46 17.97 14.57 4.19
CA GLU A 46 17.59 13.95 2.91
C GLU A 46 16.07 14.01 2.71
N VAL A 47 15.63 14.21 1.47
CA VAL A 47 14.22 14.28 1.10
C VAL A 47 13.91 13.16 0.12
N THR A 48 12.85 12.41 0.39
CA THR A 48 12.30 11.39 -0.52
C THR A 48 10.85 11.68 -0.82
N THR A 49 10.41 11.49 -2.06
CA THR A 49 8.98 11.54 -2.41
C THR A 49 8.28 10.28 -1.92
N VAL A 50 7.13 10.45 -1.28
CA VAL A 50 6.33 9.37 -0.68
C VAL A 50 4.86 9.51 -1.05
N ALA A 51 4.14 8.39 -1.02
CA ALA A 51 2.69 8.39 -1.00
C ALA A 51 2.19 8.22 0.45
N VAL A 52 1.21 9.02 0.85
CA VAL A 52 0.58 8.96 2.17
C VAL A 52 -0.90 8.66 2.01
N LYS A 53 -1.34 7.53 2.57
CA LYS A 53 -2.72 7.07 2.52
C LYS A 53 -3.36 7.02 3.91
N PHE A 54 -4.62 7.41 3.99
CA PHE A 54 -5.48 7.25 5.16
C PHE A 54 -6.59 6.26 4.86
N THR A 55 -6.72 5.21 5.68
CA THR A 55 -7.72 4.14 5.45
C THR A 55 -8.16 3.46 6.74
N ASN A 56 -9.34 2.84 6.73
CA ASN A 56 -9.88 2.14 7.91
C ASN A 56 -9.20 0.79 8.19
N LYS A 57 -8.62 0.17 7.17
CA LYS A 57 -7.96 -1.14 7.25
C LYS A 57 -6.81 -1.21 6.26
N TYR A 58 -5.73 -1.91 6.62
CA TYR A 58 -4.60 -2.10 5.73
C TYR A 58 -3.96 -3.48 5.86
N GLY A 59 -3.71 -4.12 4.72
CA GLY A 59 -3.05 -5.42 4.63
C GLY A 59 -1.53 -5.33 4.76
N ARG A 60 -1.03 -4.88 5.92
CA ARG A 60 0.41 -4.65 6.19
C ARG A 60 1.28 -5.85 5.81
N ARG A 61 0.95 -7.04 6.32
CA ARG A 61 1.74 -8.27 6.07
C ARG A 61 1.84 -8.60 4.58
N GLY A 62 0.74 -8.46 3.86
CA GLY A 62 0.73 -8.69 2.41
C GLY A 62 1.58 -7.67 1.66
N HIS A 63 1.50 -6.40 2.06
CA HIS A 63 2.35 -5.35 1.51
C HIS A 63 3.83 -5.63 1.73
N GLU A 64 4.24 -5.92 2.96
CA GLU A 64 5.64 -6.21 3.29
C GLU A 64 6.18 -7.40 2.49
N LEU A 65 5.39 -8.46 2.29
CA LEU A 65 5.77 -9.61 1.45
C LEU A 65 5.97 -9.23 -0.01
N LEU A 66 5.06 -8.45 -0.59
CA LEU A 66 5.17 -8.00 -1.98
C LEU A 66 6.36 -7.04 -2.16
N ALA A 67 6.57 -6.12 -1.23
CA ALA A 67 7.68 -5.18 -1.24
C ALA A 67 9.05 -5.91 -1.15
N GLN A 68 9.16 -6.94 -0.30
CA GLN A 68 10.37 -7.78 -0.22
C GLN A 68 10.69 -8.52 -1.53
N ASN A 69 9.69 -8.67 -2.41
CA ASN A 69 9.84 -9.30 -3.72
C ASN A 69 9.82 -8.28 -4.87
N SER A 70 9.99 -6.98 -4.58
CA SER A 70 9.99 -5.89 -5.56
C SER A 70 8.69 -5.78 -6.38
N LEU A 71 7.55 -6.18 -5.79
CA LEU A 71 6.23 -6.14 -6.42
C LEU A 71 5.32 -5.06 -5.83
N ALA A 72 5.74 -4.41 -4.75
CA ALA A 72 5.05 -3.27 -4.15
C ALA A 72 6.08 -2.22 -3.72
N PRO A 73 5.68 -0.95 -3.53
CA PRO A 73 6.60 0.07 -3.03
C PRO A 73 7.09 -0.28 -1.62
N ALA A 74 8.21 0.28 -1.17
CA ALA A 74 8.67 0.03 0.19
C ALA A 74 7.68 0.63 1.20
N LEU A 75 7.27 -0.17 2.20
CA LEU A 75 6.41 0.28 3.28
C LEU A 75 7.25 0.97 4.37
N ARG A 76 7.16 2.30 4.45
CA ARG A 76 7.94 3.12 5.39
C ARG A 76 7.26 3.27 6.75
N PHE A 77 5.93 3.30 6.75
CA PHE A 77 5.11 3.41 7.96
C PHE A 77 3.73 2.81 7.72
N CYS A 78 3.20 2.09 8.69
CA CYS A 78 1.84 1.54 8.63
C CYS A 78 1.32 1.25 10.03
N GLU A 79 0.62 2.23 10.61
CA GLU A 79 0.05 2.12 11.95
C GLU A 79 -1.33 2.75 12.00
N ARG A 80 -2.17 2.26 12.91
CA ARG A 80 -3.42 2.94 13.27
C ARG A 80 -3.10 4.09 14.22
N VAL A 81 -3.33 5.32 13.78
CA VAL A 81 -3.00 6.52 14.55
C VAL A 81 -4.27 7.03 15.23
N ASP A 82 -4.29 7.00 16.56
CA ASP A 82 -5.50 7.29 17.35
C ASP A 82 -6.07 8.70 17.10
N ASP A 83 -5.21 9.72 17.07
CA ASP A 83 -5.62 11.12 16.81
C ASP A 83 -6.17 11.33 15.39
N VAL A 84 -5.88 10.41 14.46
CA VAL A 84 -6.39 10.41 13.10
C VAL A 84 -7.63 9.51 12.97
N GLY A 85 -7.76 8.50 13.84
CA GLY A 85 -8.84 7.51 13.84
C GLY A 85 -8.74 6.44 12.74
N MET A 86 -7.68 6.47 11.93
CA MET A 86 -7.47 5.62 10.76
C MET A 86 -6.05 5.03 10.75
N PHE A 87 -5.82 4.03 9.89
CA PHE A 87 -4.46 3.70 9.47
C PHE A 87 -3.88 4.85 8.68
N VAL A 88 -2.64 5.20 9.01
CA VAL A 88 -1.78 6.03 8.18
C VAL A 88 -0.73 5.12 7.58
N VAL A 89 -0.65 5.15 6.25
CA VAL A 89 0.26 4.33 5.47
C VAL A 89 1.16 5.27 4.70
N VAL A 90 2.48 5.12 4.86
CA VAL A 90 3.48 5.85 4.09
C VAL A 90 4.30 4.84 3.33
N THR A 91 4.39 5.02 2.01
CA THR A 91 5.21 4.21 1.12
C THR A 91 6.16 5.10 0.35
N ASP A 92 7.24 4.54 -0.19
CA ASP A 92 7.93 5.20 -1.29
C ASP A 92 6.92 5.51 -2.41
N PHE A 93 7.13 6.62 -3.12
CA PHE A 93 6.30 6.96 -4.26
C PHE A 93 6.59 6.01 -5.42
N ALA A 94 5.54 5.43 -5.98
CA ALA A 94 5.66 4.58 -7.15
C ALA A 94 5.13 5.32 -8.37
N GLU A 95 6.01 5.47 -9.36
CA GLU A 95 5.64 5.96 -10.68
C GLU A 95 5.05 4.81 -11.51
N GLY A 96 4.20 5.17 -12.47
CA GLY A 96 3.58 4.24 -13.40
C GLY A 96 2.14 4.61 -13.70
N GLU A 97 1.63 4.06 -14.79
CA GLU A 97 0.26 4.31 -15.24
C GLU A 97 -0.63 3.08 -14.96
N SER A 98 -1.89 3.32 -14.62
CA SER A 98 -2.90 2.27 -14.41
C SER A 98 -4.08 2.36 -15.38
N ASP A 99 -4.25 3.50 -16.05
CA ASP A 99 -5.37 3.75 -16.95
C ASP A 99 -4.97 3.37 -18.38
N ASP A 100 -5.88 2.66 -19.07
CA ASP A 100 -5.75 2.16 -20.45
C ASP A 100 -4.65 1.12 -20.78
N ILE A 101 -3.65 0.92 -19.92
CA ILE A 101 -2.65 -0.15 -20.10
C ILE A 101 -3.18 -1.46 -19.54
N ARG A 102 -3.86 -2.24 -20.39
CA ARG A 102 -4.03 -3.69 -20.11
C ARG A 102 -2.64 -4.31 -20.02
N LEU A 103 -2.45 -5.32 -19.17
CA LEU A 103 -1.24 -6.15 -19.20
C LEU A 103 -1.10 -6.71 -20.62
N SER A 104 -0.25 -6.05 -21.41
CA SER A 104 -0.08 -6.32 -22.84
C SER A 104 1.05 -7.31 -23.07
N ASP A 105 1.83 -7.58 -22.03
CA ASP A 105 2.98 -8.46 -22.01
C ASP A 105 2.71 -9.67 -21.08
N GLU A 106 3.00 -10.88 -21.55
CA GLU A 106 2.93 -12.11 -20.77
C GLU A 106 3.76 -12.03 -19.49
N ARG A 107 4.89 -11.31 -19.53
CA ARG A 107 5.74 -11.12 -18.35
C ARG A 107 5.02 -10.35 -17.24
N GLN A 108 4.22 -9.35 -17.57
CA GLN A 108 3.45 -8.58 -16.58
C GLN A 108 2.39 -9.45 -15.91
N VAL A 109 1.75 -10.33 -16.69
CA VAL A 109 0.82 -11.34 -16.16
C VAL A 109 1.53 -12.31 -15.22
N GLU A 110 2.76 -12.72 -15.55
CA GLU A 110 3.53 -13.61 -14.70
C GLU A 110 3.98 -12.93 -13.39
N LEU A 111 4.40 -11.66 -13.44
CA LEU A 111 4.70 -10.88 -12.23
C LEU A 111 3.47 -10.74 -11.33
N LEU A 112 2.30 -10.50 -11.92
CA LEU A 112 1.05 -10.44 -11.15
C LEU A 112 0.74 -11.81 -10.52
N ARG A 113 0.85 -12.89 -11.30
CA ARG A 113 0.65 -14.25 -10.81
C ARG A 113 1.62 -14.59 -9.68
N GLN A 114 2.88 -14.20 -9.80
CA GLN A 114 3.90 -14.35 -8.77
C GLN A 114 3.48 -13.64 -7.48
N GLY A 115 3.05 -12.38 -7.55
CA GLY A 115 2.57 -11.63 -6.38
C GLY A 115 1.40 -12.31 -5.68
N ILE A 116 0.40 -12.75 -6.45
CA ILE A 116 -0.74 -13.50 -5.89
C ILE A 116 -0.30 -14.82 -5.25
N ASN A 117 0.63 -15.55 -5.87
CA ASN A 117 1.15 -16.80 -5.31
C ASN A 117 1.92 -16.58 -4.00
N ILE A 118 2.70 -15.51 -3.88
CA ILE A 118 3.40 -15.14 -2.64
C ILE A 118 2.39 -14.92 -1.52
N LEU A 119 1.31 -14.17 -1.78
CA LEU A 119 0.26 -13.95 -0.78
C LEU A 119 -0.43 -15.27 -0.39
N HIS A 120 -0.81 -16.08 -1.38
CA HIS A 120 -1.50 -17.35 -1.14
C HIS A 120 -0.65 -18.35 -0.36
N ALA A 121 0.67 -18.39 -0.59
CA ALA A 121 1.58 -19.25 0.16
C ALA A 121 1.57 -18.94 1.67
N GLU A 122 1.29 -17.69 2.03
CA GLU A 122 1.18 -17.20 3.41
C GLU A 122 -0.27 -17.20 3.95
N GLY A 123 -1.22 -17.75 3.16
CA GLY A 123 -2.63 -17.82 3.48
C GLY A 123 -3.38 -16.50 3.34
N LEU A 124 -2.78 -15.49 2.70
CA LEU A 124 -3.36 -14.17 2.48
C LEU A 124 -4.08 -14.11 1.13
N VAL A 125 -5.24 -13.47 1.07
CA VAL A 125 -5.99 -13.19 -0.15
C VAL A 125 -5.98 -11.70 -0.40
N TRP A 126 -5.84 -11.28 -1.65
CA TRP A 126 -6.05 -9.89 -2.05
C TRP A 126 -7.46 -9.71 -2.62
N GLY A 127 -8.37 -9.19 -1.80
CA GLY A 127 -9.79 -9.11 -2.13
C GLY A 127 -10.21 -7.97 -3.06
N ASP A 128 -9.26 -7.17 -3.57
CA ASP A 128 -9.56 -6.01 -4.43
C ASP A 128 -8.58 -5.91 -5.61
N LEU A 129 -8.34 -7.03 -6.28
CA LEU A 129 -7.49 -7.05 -7.48
C LEU A 129 -8.25 -6.44 -8.67
N ARG A 130 -7.76 -5.30 -9.17
CA ARG A 130 -8.31 -4.58 -10.33
C ARG A 130 -7.24 -3.73 -11.00
N TRP A 131 -7.49 -3.30 -12.24
CA TRP A 131 -6.53 -2.51 -13.04
C TRP A 131 -6.00 -1.25 -12.34
N PRO A 132 -6.84 -0.42 -11.68
CA PRO A 132 -6.35 0.76 -10.96
C PRO A 132 -5.38 0.47 -9.81
N ASN A 133 -5.25 -0.80 -9.41
CA ASN A 133 -4.37 -1.22 -8.32
C ASN A 133 -3.05 -1.85 -8.83
N VAL A 134 -2.80 -1.78 -10.14
CA VAL A 134 -1.57 -2.26 -10.80
C VAL A 134 -1.00 -1.11 -11.62
N LEU A 135 0.11 -0.54 -11.17
CA LEU A 135 0.87 0.46 -11.92
C LEU A 135 1.84 -0.25 -12.87
N VAL A 136 1.95 0.23 -14.10
CA VAL A 136 2.91 -0.26 -15.08
C VAL A 136 3.95 0.82 -15.35
N ASP A 137 5.22 0.46 -15.21
CA ASP A 137 6.34 1.28 -15.69
C ASP A 137 6.49 1.05 -17.20
N GLU A 138 6.25 2.07 -18.02
CA GLU A 138 6.32 1.94 -19.49
C GLU A 138 7.73 1.67 -20.03
N VAL A 139 8.77 2.07 -19.29
CA VAL A 139 10.16 1.94 -19.71
C VAL A 139 10.66 0.53 -19.44
N THR A 140 10.42 0.02 -18.23
CA THR A 140 10.90 -1.31 -17.83
C THR A 140 9.86 -2.40 -18.07
N GLY A 141 8.60 -2.03 -18.25
CA GLY A 141 7.43 -2.91 -18.29
C GLY A 141 7.11 -3.60 -16.95
N ASN A 142 7.82 -3.26 -15.87
CA ASN A 142 7.56 -3.83 -14.55
C ASN A 142 6.22 -3.37 -14.02
N ILE A 143 5.65 -4.17 -13.11
CA ILE A 143 4.42 -3.81 -12.41
C ILE A 143 4.73 -3.45 -10.96
N THR A 144 3.97 -2.50 -10.43
CA THR A 144 3.94 -2.19 -9.00
C THR A 144 2.51 -2.33 -8.49
N LEU A 145 2.33 -3.20 -7.52
CA LEU A 145 1.05 -3.51 -6.88
C LEU A 145 0.78 -2.53 -5.74
N ILE A 146 -0.37 -1.85 -5.80
CA ILE A 146 -0.76 -0.81 -4.82
C ILE A 146 -2.16 -1.10 -4.26
N ASP A 147 -2.60 -0.35 -3.24
CA ASP A 147 -3.95 -0.47 -2.65
C ASP A 147 -4.27 -1.87 -2.06
N LEU A 148 -3.59 -2.20 -0.97
CA LEU A 148 -3.69 -3.48 -0.25
C LEU A 148 -4.66 -3.45 0.95
N ASP A 149 -5.63 -2.53 0.94
CA ASP A 149 -6.61 -2.37 2.03
C ASP A 149 -7.45 -3.63 2.27
N TRP A 150 -7.59 -4.47 1.23
CA TRP A 150 -8.36 -5.71 1.24
C TRP A 150 -7.46 -6.94 1.17
N CYS A 151 -6.17 -6.80 1.46
CA CYS A 151 -5.28 -7.92 1.65
C CYS A 151 -5.33 -8.42 3.10
N GLY A 152 -5.59 -9.72 3.29
CA GLY A 152 -5.68 -10.29 4.64
C GLY A 152 -5.95 -11.79 4.60
N LEU A 153 -6.02 -12.41 5.77
CA LEU A 153 -6.47 -13.81 5.87
C LEU A 153 -7.94 -13.88 5.43
N PRO A 154 -8.35 -14.95 4.70
CA PRO A 154 -9.77 -15.18 4.47
C PRO A 154 -10.46 -15.34 5.82
N GLU A 155 -11.62 -14.71 6.00
CA GLU A 155 -12.42 -14.93 7.20
C GLU A 155 -12.66 -16.43 7.37
N ARG A 156 -12.20 -17.00 8.49
CA ARG A 156 -12.70 -18.32 8.89
C ARG A 156 -14.17 -18.12 9.23
N PRO A 157 -15.10 -18.91 8.66
CA PRO A 157 -16.48 -18.86 9.13
C PRO A 157 -16.50 -19.13 10.64
N ALA A 158 -17.26 -18.34 11.38
CA ALA A 158 -17.35 -18.38 12.85
C ALA A 158 -17.97 -19.69 13.43
N THR A 159 -17.99 -20.77 12.66
CA THR A 159 -18.61 -22.04 13.04
C THR A 159 -17.82 -23.20 12.46
N LEU A 160 -16.80 -23.64 13.20
CA LEU A 160 -16.33 -25.03 13.28
C LEU A 160 -15.57 -25.21 14.62
N LEU A 161 -16.18 -24.73 15.71
CA LEU A 161 -15.92 -25.22 17.07
C LEU A 161 -17.18 -25.93 17.54
N THR A 162 -17.52 -27.03 16.88
CA THR A 162 -18.40 -28.04 17.48
C THR A 162 -17.69 -29.39 17.40
N SER A 163 -17.45 -29.92 18.61
CA SER A 163 -17.33 -31.34 18.95
C SER A 163 -16.25 -32.15 18.24
N ILE A 164 -15.12 -32.31 18.93
CA ILE A 164 -14.61 -33.66 19.17
C ILE A 164 -14.27 -33.76 20.66
N SER A 165 -15.30 -34.05 21.46
CA SER A 165 -15.13 -34.79 22.70
C SER A 165 -15.59 -36.20 22.40
N THR A 166 -14.64 -37.12 22.30
CA THR A 166 -14.87 -38.55 22.50
C THR A 166 -13.77 -39.07 23.40
#